data_AF-A0A835VYN7-F1
#
_entry.id   AF-A0A835VYN7-F1
#
_cell.length_a   1.000
_cell.length_b   1.000
_cell.length_c   1.000
_cell.angle_alpha   90.00
_cell.angle_beta   90.00
_cell.angle_gamma   90.00
#
_symmetry.space_group_name_H-M   'P 1'
#
loop_
_entity.id
_entity.type
_entity.pdbx_description
1 polymer ?
#
loop_
_entity_poly.entity_id
_entity_poly.type
_entity_poly.pdbx_seq_one_letter_code
_entity_poly.pdbx_strand_id
1 'polypeptide(L)'
;MDQLTAELGAVKTQMAAMMSMLVEIKAAQDNAAHRNWNSMSRMFDHQLEPLKAEAGEQVGTYPPAGLFPASLSQLANMGHAELDALEQFYSRAFAGDSLARRYSKLMAFIGA
;
A
#
# COMPACT_ATOMS: atom_id res chain seq x y z
N MET A 1 25.52 -26.83 -24.88
CA MET A 1 24.73 -25.61 -25.16
C MET A 1 23.58 -25.43 -24.16
N ASP A 2 23.05 -26.51 -23.55
CA ASP A 2 21.88 -26.42 -22.65
C ASP A 2 22.16 -25.85 -21.25
N GLN A 3 23.34 -26.08 -20.68
CA GLN A 3 23.66 -25.62 -19.32
C GLN A 3 23.82 -24.09 -19.23
N LEU A 4 24.48 -23.49 -20.23
CA LEU A 4 24.66 -22.03 -20.29
C LEU A 4 23.32 -21.29 -20.47
N THR A 5 22.39 -21.87 -21.23
CA THR A 5 21.04 -21.32 -21.41
C THR A 5 20.22 -21.41 -20.11
N ALA A 6 20.33 -22.52 -19.38
CA ALA A 6 19.66 -22.70 -18.09
C ALA A 6 20.19 -21.72 -17.02
N GLU A 7 21.51 -21.56 -16.94
CA GLU A 7 22.15 -20.60 -16.02
C GLU A 7 21.77 -19.16 -16.35
N LEU A 8 21.73 -18.78 -17.63
CA LEU A 8 21.28 -17.46 -18.06
C LEU A 8 19.80 -17.21 -17.71
N GLY A 9 18.95 -18.24 -17.80
CA GLY A 9 17.55 -18.17 -17.37
C GLY A 9 17.39 -17.97 -15.86
N ALA A 10 18.20 -18.68 -15.06
CA ALA A 10 18.22 -18.54 -13.60
C ALA A 10 18.67 -17.13 -13.17
N VAL A 11 19.73 -16.60 -13.79
CA VAL A 11 20.24 -15.25 -13.51
C VAL A 11 19.19 -14.19 -13.84
N LYS A 12 18.50 -14.30 -14.99
CA LYS A 12 17.41 -13.37 -15.35
C LYS A 12 16.28 -13.39 -14.34
N THR A 13 15.91 -14.57 -13.85
CA THR A 13 14.85 -14.74 -12.84
C THR A 13 15.24 -14.09 -11.52
N GLN A 14 16.49 -14.31 -11.07
CA GLN A 14 17.01 -13.66 -9.85
C GLN A 14 17.08 -12.15 -10.00
N MET A 15 17.52 -11.65 -11.15
CA MET A 15 17.57 -10.21 -11.43
C MET A 15 16.17 -9.59 -11.42
N ALA A 16 15.18 -10.26 -12.00
CA ALA A 16 13.78 -9.80 -11.94
C ALA A 16 13.25 -9.76 -10.50
N ALA A 17 13.52 -10.79 -9.69
CA ALA A 17 13.15 -10.81 -8.28
C ALA A 17 13.82 -9.68 -7.47
N MET A 18 15.10 -9.43 -7.72
CA MET A 18 15.84 -8.34 -7.08
C MET A 18 15.26 -6.97 -7.46
N MET A 19 14.92 -6.77 -8.74
CA MET A 19 14.29 -5.52 -9.19
C MET A 19 12.91 -5.32 -8.53
N SER A 20 12.10 -6.38 -8.39
CA SER A 20 10.82 -6.30 -7.65
C SER A 20 11.05 -5.83 -6.20
N MET A 21 11.99 -6.47 -5.50
CA MET A 21 12.32 -6.14 -4.12
C MET A 21 12.80 -4.69 -3.96
N LEU A 22 13.57 -4.17 -4.92
CA LEU A 22 13.99 -2.76 -4.91
C LEU A 22 12.82 -1.79 -5.07
N VAL A 23 11.82 -2.12 -5.88
CA VAL A 23 10.60 -1.31 -6.03
C VAL A 23 9.78 -1.32 -4.74
N GLU A 24 9.64 -2.49 -4.09
CA GLU A 24 8.96 -2.64 -2.80
C GLU A 24 9.64 -1.80 -1.70
N ILE A 25 10.97 -1.89 -1.59
CA ILE A 25 11.76 -1.10 -0.63
C ILE A 25 11.60 0.39 -0.91
N LYS A 26 11.65 0.80 -2.19
CA LYS A 26 11.51 2.21 -2.56
C LYS A 26 10.12 2.74 -2.21
N ALA A 27 9.07 1.97 -2.45
CA ALA A 27 7.70 2.32 -2.06
C ALA A 27 7.60 2.48 -0.53
N ALA A 28 8.18 1.56 0.25
CA ALA A 28 8.17 1.64 1.70
C ALA A 28 8.91 2.87 2.24
N GLN A 29 10.05 3.22 1.63
CA GLN A 29 10.80 4.44 1.98
C GLN A 29 10.01 5.71 1.67
N ASP A 30 9.38 5.80 0.49
CA ASP A 30 8.58 6.95 0.10
C ASP A 30 7.36 7.11 1.05
N ASN A 31 6.72 5.98 1.41
CA ASN A 31 5.57 5.96 2.31
C ASN A 31 5.89 6.40 3.74
N ALA A 32 7.16 6.37 4.18
CA ALA A 32 7.53 6.80 5.53
C ALA A 32 7.18 8.27 5.78
N ALA A 33 7.42 9.16 4.80
CA ALA A 33 7.07 10.57 4.90
C ALA A 33 5.55 10.77 4.95
N HIS A 34 4.80 10.03 4.12
CA HIS A 34 3.34 10.15 4.06
C HIS A 34 2.70 9.63 5.35
N ARG A 35 3.19 8.53 5.92
CA ARG A 35 2.73 8.04 7.23
C ARG A 35 3.02 9.04 8.34
N ASN A 36 4.21 9.66 8.33
CA ASN A 36 4.53 10.71 9.29
C ASN A 36 3.55 11.88 9.15
N TRP A 37 3.30 12.36 7.93
CA TRP A 37 2.33 13.42 7.66
C TRP A 37 0.92 13.05 8.15
N ASN A 38 0.43 11.86 7.80
CA ASN A 38 -0.88 11.35 8.22
C ASN A 38 -1.03 11.32 9.75
N SER A 39 0.07 11.15 10.48
CA SER A 39 0.07 11.07 11.95
C SER A 39 0.11 12.44 12.65
N MET A 40 0.40 13.52 11.91
CA MET A 40 0.67 14.85 12.49
C MET A 40 -0.54 15.50 13.16
N SER A 41 -1.76 15.13 12.77
CA SER A 41 -2.97 15.74 13.28
C SER A 41 -4.07 14.71 13.46
N ARG A 42 -4.97 14.97 14.42
CA ARG A 42 -6.21 14.21 14.64
C ARG A 42 -7.46 15.01 14.27
N MET A 43 -7.29 16.20 13.68
CA MET A 43 -8.42 17.05 13.27
C MET A 43 -9.05 16.49 11.99
N PHE A 44 -10.38 16.45 11.92
CA PHE A 44 -11.11 15.82 10.82
C PHE A 44 -10.82 16.43 9.42
N ASP A 45 -10.40 17.69 9.37
CA ASP A 45 -10.00 18.40 8.14
C ASP A 45 -8.55 18.13 7.71
N HIS A 46 -7.76 17.43 8.53
CA HIS A 46 -6.40 17.01 8.19
C HIS A 46 -6.41 16.21 6.88
N GLN A 47 -5.61 16.69 5.92
CA GLN A 47 -5.48 16.05 4.62
C GLN A 47 -4.55 14.86 4.74
N LEU A 48 -4.98 13.73 4.19
CA LEU A 48 -4.21 12.50 4.17
C LEU A 48 -3.45 12.38 2.86
N GLU A 49 -2.20 11.93 2.95
CA GLU A 49 -1.37 11.59 1.80
C GLU A 49 -1.54 10.10 1.46
N PRO A 50 -1.83 9.77 0.19
CA PRO A 50 -1.98 8.38 -0.24
C PRO A 50 -0.65 7.65 -0.21
N LEU A 51 -0.66 6.38 0.20
CA LEU A 51 0.53 5.54 0.16
C LEU A 51 0.69 4.88 -1.22
N LYS A 52 1.92 4.65 -1.65
CA LYS A 52 2.23 3.72 -2.74
C LYS A 52 1.97 2.28 -2.30
N ALA A 53 1.54 1.41 -3.21
CA ALA A 53 1.45 -0.01 -2.87
C ALA A 53 2.86 -0.60 -2.67
N GLU A 54 3.01 -1.36 -1.59
CA GLU A 54 4.28 -2.00 -1.21
C GLU A 54 4.32 -3.47 -1.62
N ALA A 55 3.22 -4.01 -2.15
CA ALA A 55 3.11 -5.39 -2.59
C ALA A 55 2.05 -5.55 -3.69
N GLY A 56 2.11 -6.70 -4.39
CA GLY A 56 1.13 -7.08 -5.41
C GLY A 56 1.31 -6.38 -6.75
N GLU A 57 0.30 -6.48 -7.61
CA GLU A 57 0.35 -6.01 -9.01
C GLU A 57 0.53 -4.49 -9.14
N GLN A 58 0.18 -3.74 -8.10
CA GLN A 58 0.21 -2.28 -8.10
C GLN A 58 1.47 -1.70 -7.44
N VAL A 59 2.48 -2.53 -7.13
CA VAL A 59 3.67 -2.09 -6.38
C VAL A 59 4.32 -0.83 -6.97
N GLY A 60 4.62 0.14 -6.11
CA GLY A 60 5.23 1.42 -6.49
C GLY A 60 4.27 2.47 -7.07
N THR A 61 2.99 2.14 -7.27
CA THR A 61 1.98 3.07 -7.79
C THR A 61 1.10 3.64 -6.67
N TYR A 62 0.50 4.81 -6.92
CA TYR A 62 -0.51 5.41 -6.03
C TYR A 62 -1.91 4.91 -6.39
N PRO A 63 -2.83 4.87 -5.41
CA PRO A 63 -4.23 4.57 -5.68
C PRO A 63 -4.84 5.58 -6.67
N PRO A 64 -5.75 5.14 -7.55
CA PRO A 64 -6.47 6.05 -8.42
C PRO A 64 -7.26 7.09 -7.61
N ALA A 65 -7.54 8.24 -8.23
CA ALA A 65 -8.26 9.32 -7.60
C ALA A 65 -9.62 8.85 -7.06
N GLY A 66 -9.94 9.22 -5.81
CA GLY A 66 -11.18 8.84 -5.13
C GLY A 66 -11.16 7.49 -4.44
N LEU A 67 -10.13 6.65 -4.64
CA LEU A 67 -10.01 5.39 -3.89
C LEU A 67 -9.48 5.61 -2.47
N PHE A 68 -8.45 6.45 -2.33
CA PHE A 68 -7.88 6.80 -1.01
C PHE A 68 -8.62 8.01 -0.41
N PRO A 69 -8.96 7.99 0.89
CA PRO A 69 -9.65 9.11 1.53
C PRO A 69 -8.74 10.34 1.58
N ALA A 70 -9.23 11.48 1.10
CA ALA A 70 -8.46 12.72 1.07
C ALA A 70 -8.27 13.34 2.46
N SER A 71 -9.10 12.98 3.45
CA SER A 71 -9.03 13.53 4.80
C SER A 71 -9.46 12.54 5.88
N LEU A 72 -9.14 12.86 7.14
CA LEU A 72 -9.61 12.09 8.30
C LEU A 72 -11.13 12.02 8.38
N SER A 73 -11.85 13.06 7.96
CA SER A 73 -13.32 13.06 7.86
C SER A 73 -13.82 12.02 6.85
N GLN A 74 -13.22 11.96 5.65
CA GLN A 74 -13.62 10.97 4.65
C GLN A 74 -13.28 9.55 5.10
N LEU A 75 -12.10 9.37 5.70
CA LEU A 75 -11.67 8.11 6.28
C LEU A 75 -12.70 7.60 7.31
N ALA A 76 -13.12 8.44 8.26
CA ALA A 76 -14.09 8.08 9.30
C ALA A 76 -15.48 7.66 8.76
N ASN A 77 -15.81 8.01 7.52
CA ASN A 77 -17.08 7.67 6.87
C ASN A 77 -16.97 6.47 5.90
N MET A 78 -15.81 5.81 5.82
CA MET A 78 -15.63 4.64 4.95
C MET A 78 -16.41 3.42 5.44
N GLY A 79 -17.03 2.71 4.50
CA GLY A 79 -17.71 1.43 4.73
C GLY A 79 -16.88 0.23 4.28
N HIS A 80 -17.52 -0.94 4.29
CA HIS A 80 -16.88 -2.19 3.90
C HIS A 80 -16.40 -2.20 2.44
N ALA A 81 -17.20 -1.64 1.52
CA ALA A 81 -16.88 -1.65 0.10
C ALA A 81 -15.63 -0.81 -0.22
N GLU A 82 -15.50 0.37 0.40
CA GLU A 82 -14.31 1.20 0.21
C GLU A 82 -13.06 0.55 0.84
N LEU A 83 -13.22 -0.14 1.97
CA LEU A 83 -12.13 -0.92 2.56
C LEU A 83 -11.72 -2.10 1.69
N ASP A 84 -12.66 -2.87 1.13
CA ASP A 84 -12.37 -3.98 0.23
C ASP A 84 -11.60 -3.50 -1.01
N ALA A 85 -11.98 -2.35 -1.56
CA ALA A 85 -11.30 -1.75 -2.71
C ALA A 85 -9.86 -1.33 -2.38
N LEU A 86 -9.62 -0.77 -1.19
CA LEU A 86 -8.26 -0.46 -0.73
C LEU A 86 -7.44 -1.74 -0.47
N GLU A 87 -8.03 -2.79 0.11
CA GLU A 87 -7.34 -4.07 0.34
C GLU A 87 -6.89 -4.70 -0.98
N GLN A 88 -7.76 -4.65 -2.00
CA GLN A 88 -7.45 -5.13 -3.33
C GLN A 88 -6.31 -4.34 -3.96
N PHE A 89 -6.37 -3.00 -3.90
CA PHE A 89 -5.31 -2.16 -4.46
C PHE A 89 -3.96 -2.37 -3.76
N TYR A 90 -3.96 -2.38 -2.43
CA TYR A 90 -2.73 -2.54 -1.63
C TYR A 90 -2.27 -4.00 -1.50
N SER A 91 -3.02 -4.96 -2.03
CA SER A 91 -2.79 -6.40 -1.85
C SER A 91 -2.56 -6.76 -0.38
N ARG A 92 -3.33 -6.14 0.52
CA ARG A 92 -3.16 -6.23 1.96
C ARG A 92 -4.53 -6.29 2.64
N ALA A 93 -4.75 -7.33 3.42
CA ALA A 93 -5.98 -7.45 4.20
C ALA A 93 -5.99 -6.49 5.42
N PHE A 94 -7.08 -5.75 5.58
CA PHE A 94 -7.45 -5.04 6.80
C PHE A 94 -8.44 -5.91 7.59
N ALA A 95 -8.07 -7.17 7.84
CA ALA A 95 -8.96 -8.20 8.37
C ALA A 95 -9.54 -7.86 9.76
N GLY A 96 -10.81 -8.20 9.96
CA GLY A 96 -11.50 -8.15 11.25
C GLY A 96 -13.01 -8.31 11.12
N ASP A 97 -13.65 -8.84 12.17
CA ASP A 97 -15.08 -9.21 12.17
C ASP A 97 -16.04 -8.01 12.25
N SER A 98 -15.52 -6.78 12.28
CA SER A 98 -16.31 -5.55 12.39
C SER A 98 -15.64 -4.42 11.64
N LEU A 99 -16.45 -3.49 11.14
CA LEU A 99 -15.97 -2.28 10.46
C LEU A 99 -14.93 -1.52 11.29
N ALA A 100 -15.15 -1.39 12.61
CA ALA A 100 -14.22 -0.71 13.51
C ALA A 100 -12.83 -1.36 13.58
N ARG A 101 -12.75 -2.71 13.54
CA ARG A 101 -11.47 -3.42 13.52
C ARG A 101 -10.75 -3.21 12.19
N ARG A 102 -11.46 -3.32 11.08
CA ARG A 102 -10.91 -3.10 9.73
C ARG A 102 -10.40 -1.66 9.60
N TYR A 103 -11.18 -0.69 10.06
CA TYR A 103 -10.82 0.71 10.15
C TYR A 103 -9.54 0.94 10.96
N SER A 104 -9.43 0.34 12.15
CA SER A 104 -8.22 0.43 12.97
C SER A 104 -6.97 -0.12 12.27
N LYS A 105 -7.12 -1.18 11.46
CA LYS A 105 -6.02 -1.72 10.64
C LYS A 105 -5.64 -0.79 9.50
N LEU A 106 -6.60 -0.15 8.84
CA LEU A 106 -6.34 0.88 7.85
C LEU A 106 -5.60 2.07 8.47
N MET A 107 -6.10 2.62 9.58
CA MET A 107 -5.48 3.72 10.33
C MET A 107 -4.01 3.42 10.66
N ALA A 108 -3.74 2.23 11.20
CA ALA A 108 -2.38 1.81 11.53
C ALA A 108 -1.49 1.67 10.29
N PHE A 109 -2.05 1.22 9.16
CA PHE A 109 -1.30 1.08 7.90
C PHE A 109 -0.92 2.43 7.30
N ILE A 110 -1.85 3.40 7.29
CA ILE A 110 -1.63 4.72 6.68
C ILE A 110 -0.96 5.72 7.64
N GLY A 111 -0.87 5.39 8.93
CA GLY A 111 -0.28 6.24 9.96
C GLY A 111 -1.21 7.33 10.48
N ALA A 112 -2.52 7.08 10.59
CA ALA A 112 -3.54 8.08 10.93
C ALA A 112 -4.14 7.97 12.34
#